data_AF-A0A2N2SW91-F1
#
_entry.id   AF-A0A2N2SW91-F1
#
_cell.length_a   1.000
_cell.length_b   1.000
_cell.length_c   1.000
_cell.angle_alpha   90.00
_cell.angle_beta   90.00
_cell.angle_gamma   90.00
#
_symmetry.space_group_name_H-M   'P 1'
#
loop_
_entity.id
_entity.type
_entity.pdbx_description
1 polymer ?
#
loop_
_entity_poly.entity_id
_entity_poly.type
_entity_poly.pdbx_seq_one_letter_code
_entity_poly.pdbx_strand_id
1 'polypeptide(L)'
;MTDLRTPRRLLASSFLLAALGAGPALADGPMLGATVAGLIEHARLHNPDFAAQRAEAEAAHERIEPAGALPDPKFQIELMDTTNTMRGGRTTILPGEVGETRYRVVQSFPAWGKRELDVRAATARAGRADAGREAVWLELSASIKAAWLRYYAADREAVLNRDALR
;
A
#
# COMPACT_ATOMS: atom_id res chain seq x y z
N MET A 1 -66.78 -13.43 -14.46
CA MET A 1 -65.68 -13.53 -15.44
C MET A 1 -65.33 -12.11 -15.87
N THR A 2 -64.72 -11.19 -15.11
CA THR A 2 -63.67 -11.21 -14.05
C THR A 2 -62.41 -11.95 -14.45
N ASP A 3 -61.48 -11.22 -15.10
CA ASP A 3 -60.00 -11.34 -15.08
C ASP A 3 -59.43 -10.58 -16.31
N LEU A 4 -58.27 -9.91 -16.38
CA LEU A 4 -57.04 -9.76 -15.57
C LEU A 4 -56.50 -8.32 -15.77
N ARG A 5 -56.09 -7.56 -14.73
CA ARG A 5 -54.68 -7.34 -14.29
C ARG A 5 -53.72 -6.98 -15.45
N THR A 6 -52.98 -5.86 -15.49
CA THR A 6 -52.18 -5.17 -14.46
C THR A 6 -51.49 -3.93 -15.07
N PRO A 7 -51.38 -2.79 -14.35
CA PRO A 7 -50.55 -1.66 -14.77
C PRO A 7 -49.05 -1.85 -14.45
N ARG A 8 -48.21 -1.32 -15.34
CA ARG A 8 -46.74 -1.38 -15.38
C ARG A 8 -46.10 -0.78 -14.12
N ARG A 9 -45.30 -1.62 -13.44
CA ARG A 9 -44.00 -1.34 -12.81
C ARG A 9 -43.92 -0.11 -11.91
N LEU A 10 -44.39 -0.28 -10.67
CA LEU A 10 -43.75 0.32 -9.51
C LEU A 10 -42.45 -0.45 -9.24
N LEU A 11 -41.33 0.26 -9.07
CA LEU A 11 -40.17 -0.09 -8.25
C LEU A 11 -39.14 1.05 -8.41
N ALA A 12 -39.50 2.23 -7.89
CA ALA A 12 -38.55 3.31 -7.67
C ALA A 12 -37.86 3.05 -6.33
N SER A 13 -36.69 2.42 -6.44
CA SER A 13 -35.49 2.52 -5.61
C SER A 13 -35.61 3.39 -4.34
N SER A 14 -36.00 2.77 -3.22
CA SER A 14 -35.62 3.27 -1.89
C SER A 14 -34.22 2.72 -1.57
N PHE A 15 -33.16 3.44 -1.96
CA PHE A 15 -31.85 3.20 -1.35
C PHE A 15 -31.77 4.02 -0.07
N LEU A 16 -32.02 3.28 0.99
CA LEU A 16 -32.17 3.67 2.37
C LEU A 16 -30.94 4.48 2.86
N LEU A 17 -31.25 5.71 3.21
CA LEU A 17 -30.62 6.57 4.19
C LEU A 17 -30.00 5.78 5.37
N ALA A 18 -28.69 5.47 5.31
CA ALA A 18 -27.98 4.81 6.40
C ALA A 18 -26.53 5.31 6.56
N ALA A 19 -26.29 6.61 6.30
CA ALA A 19 -24.95 7.21 6.38
C ALA A 19 -24.75 8.20 7.56
N LEU A 20 -25.72 8.35 8.48
CA LEU A 20 -25.60 9.29 9.62
C LEU A 20 -25.75 8.63 11.00
N GLY A 21 -25.32 7.38 11.11
CA GLY A 21 -25.32 6.62 12.37
C GLY A 21 -23.92 6.42 12.98
N ALA A 22 -22.98 7.35 12.80
CA ALA A 22 -21.74 7.34 13.57
C ALA A 22 -21.99 8.02 14.92
N GLY A 23 -22.72 7.33 15.81
CA GLY A 23 -22.70 7.68 17.23
C GLY A 23 -21.27 7.54 17.75
N PRO A 24 -20.84 8.34 18.75
CA PRO A 24 -19.56 8.10 19.39
C PRO A 24 -19.62 6.69 19.95
N ALA A 25 -18.82 5.78 19.40
CA ALA A 25 -18.47 4.58 20.12
C ALA A 25 -17.72 5.08 21.36
N LEU A 26 -18.44 5.19 22.48
CA LEU A 26 -17.83 5.28 23.79
C LEU A 26 -17.04 3.99 23.92
N ALA A 27 -15.75 4.08 23.60
CA ALA A 27 -14.81 3.02 23.85
C ALA A 27 -14.76 2.86 25.37
N ASP A 28 -15.55 1.93 25.89
CA ASP A 28 -15.43 1.38 27.25
C ASP A 28 -14.18 0.46 27.32
N GLY A 29 -13.13 0.88 26.64
CA GLY A 29 -11.81 0.30 26.73
C GLY A 29 -11.11 0.88 27.96
N PRO A 30 -10.26 0.10 28.63
CA PRO A 30 -9.50 0.60 29.77
C PRO A 30 -8.84 1.94 29.42
N MET A 31 -8.94 2.93 30.31
CA MET A 31 -8.37 4.26 30.10
C MET A 31 -6.94 4.15 29.55
N LEU A 32 -6.67 4.85 28.45
CA LEU A 32 -5.35 4.84 27.82
C LEU A 32 -4.30 5.26 28.86
N GLY A 33 -3.28 4.43 29.07
CA GLY A 33 -2.26 4.64 30.09
C GLY A 33 -2.46 3.88 31.41
N ALA A 34 -3.63 3.28 31.64
CA ALA A 34 -3.86 2.40 32.80
C ALA A 34 -2.92 1.19 32.81
N THR A 35 -2.53 0.72 31.63
CA THR A 35 -1.49 -0.31 31.47
C THR A 35 -0.53 0.08 30.35
N VAL A 36 0.73 -0.32 30.50
CA VAL A 36 1.75 -0.15 29.45
C VAL A 36 1.41 -0.96 28.19
N ALA A 37 0.77 -2.12 28.36
CA ALA A 37 0.34 -2.97 27.24
C ALA A 37 -0.69 -2.27 26.35
N GLY A 38 -1.67 -1.58 26.95
CA GLY A 38 -2.65 -0.80 26.20
C GLY A 38 -2.02 0.33 25.40
N LEU A 39 -1.00 1.01 25.95
CA LEU A 39 -0.25 2.05 25.24
C LEU A 39 0.54 1.48 24.05
N ILE A 40 1.17 0.31 24.22
CA ILE A 40 1.93 -0.35 23.17
C ILE A 40 1.01 -0.77 22.02
N GLU A 41 -0.13 -1.41 22.31
CA GLU A 41 -1.09 -1.79 21.26
C GLU A 41 -1.69 -0.57 20.57
N HIS A 42 -2.01 0.49 21.32
CA HIS A 42 -2.45 1.75 20.73
C HIS A 42 -1.39 2.34 19.79
N ALA A 43 -0.12 2.35 20.20
CA ALA A 43 0.98 2.83 19.37
C ALA A 43 1.19 1.96 18.13
N ARG A 44 1.01 0.63 18.22
CA ARG A 44 1.08 -0.26 17.04
C ARG A 44 0.10 0.13 15.95
N LEU A 45 -1.10 0.56 16.34
CA LEU A 45 -2.18 0.90 15.41
C LEU A 45 -2.09 2.32 14.87
N HIS A 46 -1.59 3.27 15.69
CA HIS A 46 -1.71 4.71 15.39
C HIS A 46 -0.38 5.43 15.20
N ASN A 47 0.77 4.79 15.43
CA ASN A 47 2.07 5.44 15.24
C ASN A 47 2.39 5.55 13.73
N PRO A 48 2.55 6.78 13.18
CA PRO A 48 2.79 6.97 11.75
C PRO A 48 4.16 6.46 11.29
N ASP A 49 5.20 6.57 12.13
CA ASP A 49 6.55 6.11 11.79
C ASP A 49 6.58 4.58 11.67
N PHE A 50 5.93 3.88 12.60
CA PHE A 50 5.78 2.44 12.55
C PHE A 50 4.90 1.99 11.36
N ALA A 51 3.84 2.73 11.07
CA ALA A 51 2.99 2.48 9.90
C ALA A 51 3.78 2.61 8.59
N ALA A 52 4.66 3.62 8.48
CA ALA A 52 5.55 3.79 7.34
C ALA A 52 6.52 2.62 7.18
N GLN A 53 7.14 2.14 8.28
CA GLN A 53 8.02 0.97 8.23
C GLN A 53 7.28 -0.31 7.84
N ARG A 54 6.04 -0.49 8.32
CA ARG A 54 5.19 -1.61 7.91
C ARG A 54 4.89 -1.55 6.41
N ALA A 55 4.54 -0.39 5.89
CA ALA A 55 4.27 -0.21 4.46
C ALA A 55 5.52 -0.45 3.59
N GLU A 56 6.72 -0.06 4.06
CA GLU A 56 7.96 -0.35 3.33
C GLU A 56 8.26 -1.87 3.30
N ALA A 57 8.03 -2.57 4.42
CA ALA A 57 8.18 -4.02 4.46
C ALA A 57 7.20 -4.73 3.51
N GLU A 58 5.93 -4.31 3.51
CA GLU A 58 4.91 -4.82 2.59
C GLU A 58 5.27 -4.54 1.13
N ALA A 59 5.70 -3.31 0.82
CA ALA A 59 6.16 -2.96 -0.52
C ALA A 59 7.40 -3.78 -0.94
N ALA A 60 8.29 -4.13 -0.01
CA ALA A 60 9.43 -5.00 -0.31
C ALA A 60 9.00 -6.43 -0.64
N HIS A 61 7.94 -6.94 0.00
CA HIS A 61 7.34 -8.24 -0.32
C HIS A 61 6.68 -8.24 -1.70
N GLU A 62 5.91 -7.20 -2.03
CA GLU A 62 5.27 -7.06 -3.34
C GLU A 62 6.28 -6.95 -4.50
N ARG A 63 7.53 -6.55 -4.22
CA ARG A 63 8.61 -6.51 -5.21
C ARG A 63 9.22 -7.90 -5.51
N ILE A 64 8.90 -8.95 -4.75
CA ILE A 64 9.47 -10.29 -4.95
C ILE A 64 8.91 -10.95 -6.22
N GLU A 65 7.59 -10.90 -6.41
CA GLU A 65 6.92 -11.49 -7.58
C GLU A 65 7.45 -10.90 -8.90
N PRO A 66 7.47 -9.57 -9.12
CA PRO A 66 7.93 -8.99 -10.36
C PRO A 66 9.43 -9.15 -10.59
N ALA A 67 10.24 -9.37 -9.54
CA ALA A 67 11.67 -9.63 -9.69
C ALA A 67 11.95 -10.93 -10.46
N GLY A 68 11.04 -11.90 -10.39
CA GLY A 68 11.09 -13.13 -11.16
C GLY A 68 10.40 -13.05 -12.50
N ALA A 69 9.65 -11.99 -12.81
CA ALA A 69 8.88 -11.91 -14.05
C ALA A 69 9.79 -11.85 -15.28
N LEU A 70 9.29 -12.38 -16.39
CA LEU A 70 9.97 -12.24 -17.67
C LEU A 70 9.84 -10.77 -18.12
N PRO A 71 10.88 -10.15 -18.73
CA PRO A 71 10.76 -8.79 -19.22
C PRO A 71 9.58 -8.63 -20.18
N ASP A 72 8.83 -7.56 -20.01
CA ASP A 72 7.62 -7.31 -20.81
C ASP A 72 7.92 -7.19 -22.30
N PRO A 73 7.02 -7.67 -23.18
CA PRO A 73 7.13 -7.47 -24.60
C PRO A 73 6.98 -5.99 -24.96
N LYS A 74 7.82 -5.53 -25.88
CA LYS A 74 7.81 -4.15 -26.38
C LYS A 74 7.26 -4.12 -27.80
N PHE A 75 6.21 -3.32 -28.01
CA PHE A 75 5.71 -3.02 -29.34
C PHE A 75 6.46 -1.81 -29.92
N GLN A 76 6.93 -1.93 -31.16
CA GLN A 76 7.69 -0.91 -31.85
C GLN A 76 7.07 -0.64 -33.23
N ILE A 77 6.94 0.64 -33.56
CA ILE A 77 6.52 1.11 -34.88
C ILE A 77 7.71 1.84 -35.49
N GLU A 78 8.22 1.34 -36.60
CA GLU A 78 9.31 1.97 -37.34
C GLU A 78 8.78 2.55 -38.65
N LEU A 79 9.03 3.84 -38.86
CA LEU A 79 8.70 4.56 -40.09
C LEU A 79 10.00 4.76 -40.89
N MET A 80 10.07 4.17 -42.07
CA MET A 80 11.23 4.23 -42.97
C MET A 80 10.92 5.13 -44.17
N ASP A 81 11.93 5.89 -44.61
CA ASP A 81 11.82 6.90 -45.68
C ASP A 81 10.63 7.86 -45.48
N THR A 82 10.70 8.62 -44.38
CA THR A 82 9.77 9.69 -43.99
C THR A 82 9.65 10.78 -45.07
N THR A 83 10.71 10.96 -45.85
CA THR A 83 10.80 11.93 -46.95
C THR A 83 10.13 11.46 -48.24
N ASN A 84 9.68 10.21 -48.31
CA ASN A 84 9.04 9.60 -49.49
C ASN A 84 9.85 9.78 -50.78
N THR A 85 11.17 9.84 -50.67
CA THR A 85 12.06 10.14 -51.81
C THR A 85 12.00 9.05 -52.87
N MET A 86 11.84 7.78 -52.45
CA MET A 86 11.70 6.66 -53.38
C MET A 86 10.27 6.49 -53.93
N ARG A 87 9.26 6.99 -53.21
CA ARG A 87 7.84 6.84 -53.56
C ARG A 87 7.26 8.05 -54.31
N GLY A 88 8.02 9.15 -54.41
CA GLY A 88 7.63 10.38 -55.11
C GLY A 88 6.58 11.22 -54.38
N GLY A 89 6.56 11.17 -53.04
CA GLY A 89 5.55 11.82 -52.19
C GLY A 89 6.08 13.02 -51.39
N ARG A 90 5.19 13.66 -50.61
CA ARG A 90 5.56 14.69 -49.64
C ARG A 90 6.14 14.03 -48.38
N THR A 91 7.02 14.72 -47.66
CA THR A 91 7.49 14.30 -46.34
C THR A 91 6.31 14.15 -45.38
N THR A 92 6.17 12.98 -44.76
CA THR A 92 5.08 12.66 -43.81
C THR A 92 5.60 11.74 -42.71
N ILE A 93 5.00 11.82 -41.52
CA ILE A 93 5.27 10.93 -40.37
C ILE A 93 4.06 10.05 -40.04
N LEU A 94 3.06 10.04 -40.92
CA LEU A 94 1.86 9.25 -40.74
C LEU A 94 2.16 7.78 -41.10
N PRO A 95 1.90 6.82 -40.19
CA PRO A 95 2.02 5.40 -40.49
C PRO A 95 1.19 5.04 -41.73
N GLY A 96 1.80 4.32 -42.69
CA GLY A 96 1.17 3.95 -43.96
C GLY A 96 1.34 4.95 -45.11
N GLU A 97 1.73 6.21 -44.84
CA GLU A 97 2.01 7.22 -45.87
C GLU A 97 3.51 7.47 -46.09
N VAL A 98 4.37 6.82 -45.31
CA VAL A 98 5.83 6.81 -45.47
C VAL A 98 6.28 5.72 -46.45
N GLY A 99 7.57 5.72 -46.82
CA GLY A 99 8.14 4.73 -47.73
C GLY A 99 7.91 3.28 -47.27
N GLU A 100 8.12 2.97 -45.99
CA GLU A 100 7.75 1.69 -45.36
C GLU A 100 7.38 1.90 -43.89
N THR A 101 6.36 1.18 -43.41
CA THR A 101 5.99 1.13 -41.99
C THR A 101 6.14 -0.30 -41.50
N ARG A 102 6.90 -0.51 -40.42
CA ARG A 102 7.14 -1.82 -39.82
C ARG A 102 6.63 -1.86 -38.38
N TYR A 103 5.87 -2.91 -38.07
CA TYR A 103 5.40 -3.20 -36.72
C TYR A 103 6.17 -4.40 -36.17
N ARG A 104 6.75 -4.26 -34.96
CA ARG A 104 7.51 -5.34 -34.31
C ARG A 104 7.06 -5.53 -32.87
N VAL A 105 7.07 -6.78 -32.41
CA VAL A 105 6.96 -7.15 -31.00
C VAL A 105 8.28 -7.80 -30.60
N VAL A 106 8.98 -7.23 -29.63
CA VAL A 106 10.32 -7.70 -29.19
C VAL A 106 10.28 -8.03 -27.70
N GLN A 107 10.79 -9.19 -27.31
CA GLN A 107 10.89 -9.61 -25.92
C GLN A 107 12.28 -10.17 -25.64
N SER A 108 12.86 -9.80 -24.49
CA SER A 108 14.17 -10.32 -24.07
C SER A 108 13.99 -11.60 -23.27
N PHE A 109 14.80 -12.63 -23.57
CA PHE A 109 14.84 -13.88 -22.81
C PHE A 109 16.13 -13.94 -21.99
N PRO A 110 16.06 -13.78 -20.65
CA PRO A 110 17.23 -13.84 -19.80
C PRO A 110 17.83 -15.27 -19.80
N ALA A 111 19.15 -15.34 -19.65
CA ALA A 111 19.86 -16.61 -19.50
C ALA A 111 19.38 -17.36 -18.26
N TRP A 112 19.52 -18.70 -18.29
CA TRP A 112 19.14 -19.58 -17.19
C TRP A 112 19.74 -19.10 -15.85
N GLY A 113 18.97 -19.14 -14.76
CA GLY A 113 19.44 -18.81 -13.42
C GLY A 113 19.37 -17.32 -13.05
N LYS A 114 19.25 -16.39 -14.00
CA LYS A 114 19.20 -14.95 -13.70
C LYS A 114 17.93 -14.55 -12.96
N ARG A 115 16.77 -15.03 -13.41
CA ARG A 115 15.47 -14.75 -12.77
C ARG A 115 15.44 -15.29 -11.35
N GLU A 116 15.98 -16.49 -11.14
CA GLU A 116 16.09 -17.10 -9.82
C GLU A 116 17.02 -16.30 -8.89
N LEU A 117 18.09 -15.70 -9.43
CA LEU A 117 18.96 -14.79 -8.69
C LEU A 117 18.25 -13.48 -8.32
N ASP A 118 17.49 -12.91 -9.25
CA ASP A 118 16.73 -11.67 -9.03
C ASP A 118 15.65 -11.86 -7.97
N VAL A 119 14.92 -12.98 -8.00
CA VAL A 119 13.98 -13.38 -6.94
C VAL A 119 14.70 -13.53 -5.61
N ARG A 120 15.81 -14.27 -5.53
CA ARG A 120 16.57 -14.43 -4.28
C ARG A 120 17.03 -13.09 -3.72
N ALA A 121 17.50 -12.19 -4.58
CA ALA A 121 17.91 -10.86 -4.17
C ALA A 121 16.72 -10.04 -3.65
N ALA A 122 15.54 -10.11 -4.29
CA ALA A 122 14.32 -9.46 -3.82
C ALA A 122 13.84 -10.04 -2.47
N THR A 123 13.85 -11.37 -2.30
CA THR A 123 13.54 -12.03 -1.02
C THR A 123 14.48 -11.57 0.09
N ALA A 124 15.79 -11.46 -0.18
CA ALA A 124 16.74 -10.95 0.80
C ALA A 124 16.48 -9.48 1.19
N ARG A 125 16.02 -8.65 0.23
CA ARG A 125 15.60 -7.27 0.52
C ARG A 125 14.35 -7.20 1.37
N ALA A 126 13.35 -8.05 1.11
CA ALA A 126 12.15 -8.16 1.94
C ALA A 126 12.50 -8.58 3.38
N GLY A 127 13.38 -9.59 3.53
CA GLY A 127 13.86 -10.00 4.86
C GLY A 127 14.60 -8.89 5.61
N ARG A 128 15.36 -8.04 4.91
CA ARG A 128 15.97 -6.84 5.52
C ARG A 128 14.91 -5.84 5.97
N ALA A 129 13.88 -5.60 5.15
CA ALA A 129 12.81 -4.67 5.49
C ALA A 129 12.00 -5.16 6.70
N ASP A 130 11.72 -6.46 6.79
CA ASP A 130 11.11 -7.07 7.97
C ASP A 130 11.97 -6.87 9.23
N ALA A 131 13.28 -7.14 9.14
CA ALA A 131 14.18 -6.91 10.27
C ALA A 131 14.22 -5.44 10.71
N GLY A 132 14.15 -4.50 9.76
CA GLY A 132 14.04 -3.07 10.02
C GLY A 132 12.74 -2.71 10.74
N ARG A 133 11.60 -3.23 10.27
CA ARG A 133 10.29 -3.06 10.92
C ARG A 133 10.30 -3.55 12.36
N GLU A 134 10.86 -4.73 12.61
CA GLU A 134 10.97 -5.29 13.96
C GLU A 134 11.89 -4.47 14.86
N ALA A 135 13.01 -3.96 14.33
CA ALA A 135 13.90 -3.08 15.08
C ALA A 135 13.20 -1.80 15.55
N VAL A 136 12.47 -1.13 14.64
CA VAL A 136 11.67 0.06 14.98
C VAL A 136 10.58 -0.26 15.99
N TRP A 137 9.92 -1.42 15.86
CA TRP A 137 8.92 -1.86 16.84
C TRP A 137 9.50 -2.04 18.24
N LEU A 138 10.67 -2.68 18.33
CA LEU A 138 11.37 -2.91 19.60
C LEU A 138 11.77 -1.59 20.25
N GLU A 139 12.32 -0.66 19.47
CA GLU A 139 12.71 0.67 19.95
C GLU A 139 11.49 1.47 20.45
N LEU A 140 10.41 1.52 19.66
CA LEU A 140 9.17 2.20 20.04
C LEU A 140 8.60 1.61 21.34
N SER A 141 8.54 0.28 21.43
CA SER A 141 8.04 -0.42 22.61
C SER A 141 8.89 -0.14 23.85
N ALA A 142 10.22 -0.10 23.70
CA ALA A 142 11.13 0.21 24.80
C ALA A 142 10.98 1.67 25.26
N SER A 143 10.87 2.61 24.32
CA SER A 143 10.65 4.03 24.60
C SER A 143 9.35 4.27 25.38
N ILE A 144 8.25 3.64 24.94
CA ILE A 144 6.94 3.71 25.64
C ILE A 144 7.06 3.16 27.07
N LYS A 145 7.70 2.01 27.26
CA LYS A 145 7.91 1.42 28.60
C LYS A 145 8.71 2.36 29.50
N ALA A 146 9.81 2.92 28.99
CA ALA A 146 10.64 3.85 29.75
C ALA A 146 9.91 5.15 30.10
N ALA A 147 9.09 5.69 29.18
CA ALA A 147 8.25 6.85 29.45
C ALA A 147 7.17 6.54 30.50
N TRP A 148 6.52 5.39 30.39
CA TRP A 148 5.49 4.96 31.34
C TRP A 148 6.04 4.78 32.75
N LEU A 149 7.23 4.17 32.90
CA LEU A 149 7.89 4.02 34.20
C LEU A 149 8.23 5.38 34.83
N ARG A 150 8.74 6.33 34.05
CA ARG A 150 9.01 7.70 34.52
C ARG A 150 7.76 8.41 34.98
N TYR A 151 6.68 8.30 34.19
CA TYR A 151 5.36 8.84 34.55
C TYR A 151 4.86 8.25 35.88
N TYR A 152 4.89 6.93 36.01
CA TYR A 152 4.41 6.25 37.22
C TYR A 152 5.24 6.60 38.46
N ALA A 153 6.57 6.71 38.33
CA ALA A 153 7.42 7.14 39.43
C ALA A 153 7.06 8.56 39.92
N ALA A 154 6.90 9.51 38.98
CA ALA A 154 6.53 10.88 39.30
C ALA A 154 5.14 11.00 39.95
N ASP A 155 4.17 10.21 39.48
CA ASP A 155 2.83 10.15 40.08
C ASP A 155 2.90 9.66 41.54
N ARG A 156 3.67 8.60 41.80
CA ARG A 156 3.87 8.06 43.15
C ARG A 156 4.55 9.06 44.07
N GLU A 157 5.57 9.76 43.61
CA GLU A 157 6.23 10.83 44.38
C GLU A 157 5.26 11.97 44.71
N ALA A 158 4.43 12.38 43.76
CA ALA A 158 3.43 13.43 43.98
C ALA A 158 2.37 13.04 45.02
N VAL A 159 1.94 11.79 45.02
CA VAL A 159 1.01 11.24 46.03
C VAL A 159 1.66 11.27 47.42
N LEU A 160 2.89 10.75 47.54
CA LEU A 160 3.63 10.73 48.81
C LEU A 160 3.85 12.15 49.38
N ASN A 161 4.22 13.11 48.53
CA ASN A 161 4.40 14.50 48.94
C ASN A 161 3.10 15.14 49.44
N ARG A 162 1.95 14.78 48.84
CA ARG A 162 0.64 15.28 49.28
C ARG A 162 0.23 14.72 50.63
N ASP A 163 0.50 13.43 50.87
CA ASP A 163 0.17 12.78 52.14
C ASP A 163 1.07 13.28 53.27
N ALA A 164 2.33 13.64 52.98
CA ALA A 164 3.24 14.22 53.98
C ALA A 164 2.86 15.65 54.43
N LEU A 165 2.00 16.35 53.69
CA LEU A 165 1.52 17.71 54.01
C LEU A 165 0.18 17.74 54.75
N ARG A 166 -0.40 16.57 55.07
CA ARG A 166 -1.63 16.43 55.86
C ARG A 166 -1.31 16.03 57.29
#